data_AF-A0A9W8HL78-F1
#
_entry.id   AF-A0A9W8HL78-F1
#
_cell.length_a   1.000
_cell.length_b   1.000
_cell.length_c   1.000
_cell.angle_alpha   90.00
_cell.angle_beta   90.00
_cell.angle_gamma   90.00
#
_symmetry.space_group_name_H-M   'P 1'
#
loop_
_entity.id
_entity.type
_entity.pdbx_description
1 polymer ?
#
loop_
_entity_poly.entity_id
_entity_poly.type
_entity_poly.pdbx_seq_one_letter_code
_entity_poly.pdbx_strand_id
1 'polypeptide(L)'
;MDSPFLEPRIGIVRKVVRSRKLVLALAAVITFAIVQVISHLIISTNLLDGIRGSSPPPPPPPPSFKDTPLMPGPPPGTQGIWGQFFGQSASRKCHELPIPEDYWILSGEDTPAFVEIPHLSDISVGESVCVRVIVPPKPANLTAAFVPLPDMPWDSILLDMVGAATGISVPVKLSYVNDDRVERHDGVHIYQADVELRDADVYRPEGYIEFRDALWNPEGELVPQEYKPEELKISGLSQVMVTDKYRSSEYSLWRYLDLPLCTESDVDGRWVSVGMIPFDASVLPLPDNLGRVWMPYKCRLQRISYSDFAKCAIEKYPRMHWYGDSNLRRVMKKISTLGEWCSTEEDRNGNACRCEDYTVPFERFSIHARDTFLDLDPVTGGNTLAGETDYARVPENKTRFAIFKMEGLTERNMPPWDARFQNGLVKKFGEPDAVIVSLVNWDAAFNSYEYFANQVKLLIGYLEDTYPVTSKLIIRTGQYHCCYSDQTRTARKYSQLRNGYFNDMHIGMIKDALSDRYSVSVWDVASIAQRRPLVGRQESTQCYSNHVRSEVVEVENQVLFNALCN
;
A
#
# COMPACT_ATOMS: atom_id res chain seq x y z
N MET A 1 9.78 63.31 -5.54
CA MET A 1 9.64 61.84 -5.47
C MET A 1 9.53 61.46 -3.99
N ASP A 2 8.51 61.90 -3.26
CA ASP A 2 7.07 61.58 -3.37
C ASP A 2 6.77 60.11 -3.08
N SER A 3 6.53 59.78 -1.80
CA SER A 3 5.25 59.23 -1.32
C SER A 3 5.35 58.86 0.17
N PRO A 4 4.45 59.36 1.05
CA PRO A 4 4.47 59.06 2.47
C PRO A 4 3.46 57.97 2.88
N PHE A 5 3.75 57.40 4.06
CA PHE A 5 2.94 56.50 4.86
C PHE A 5 1.48 56.94 5.06
N LEU A 6 0.55 55.98 5.01
CA LEU A 6 -0.84 56.13 5.44
C LEU A 6 -1.06 55.33 6.75
N GLU A 7 -1.32 56.05 7.84
CA GLU A 7 -1.99 55.53 9.04
C GLU A 7 -3.52 55.45 8.82
N PRO A 8 -4.23 54.47 9.38
CA PRO A 8 -5.69 54.56 9.52
C PRO A 8 -6.09 55.11 10.89
N ARG A 9 -6.94 56.14 10.82
CA ARG A 9 -7.63 56.77 11.95
C ARG A 9 -8.65 55.83 12.60
N ILE A 10 -8.61 55.78 13.93
CA ILE A 10 -9.68 55.27 14.80
C ILE A 10 -10.79 56.33 14.88
N GLY A 11 -12.03 55.94 14.62
CA GLY A 11 -13.18 56.83 14.71
C GLY A 11 -14.51 56.11 14.93
N ILE A 12 -15.04 56.31 16.14
CA ILE A 12 -16.47 56.37 16.50
C ILE A 12 -17.17 55.04 16.86
N VAL A 13 -17.16 54.77 18.16
CA VAL A 13 -18.17 53.98 18.89
C VAL A 13 -19.31 54.91 19.31
N ARG A 14 -20.55 54.63 18.92
CA ARG A 14 -21.73 54.94 19.74
C ARG A 14 -22.99 54.15 19.36
N LYS A 15 -23.46 53.40 20.36
CA LYS A 15 -24.86 53.09 20.73
C LYS A 15 -25.75 52.33 19.73
N VAL A 16 -25.90 51.04 19.98
CA VAL A 16 -27.18 50.33 19.82
C VAL A 16 -27.57 49.69 21.15
N VAL A 17 -28.45 50.37 21.89
CA VAL A 17 -29.20 49.78 23.01
C VAL A 17 -30.67 49.83 22.62
N ARG A 18 -31.25 48.66 22.37
CA ARG A 18 -32.69 48.25 22.30
C ARG A 18 -32.72 47.09 21.28
N SER A 19 -33.16 45.88 21.58
CA SER A 19 -34.30 45.48 22.40
C SER A 19 -34.13 44.01 22.82
N ARG A 20 -33.92 43.74 24.12
CA ARG A 20 -33.94 42.35 24.67
C ARG A 20 -35.27 41.63 24.42
N LYS A 21 -36.36 42.37 24.19
CA LYS A 21 -37.67 41.78 23.87
C LYS A 21 -37.73 41.18 22.47
N LEU A 22 -36.98 41.74 21.50
CA LEU A 22 -36.94 41.21 20.14
C LEU A 22 -36.16 39.89 20.07
N VAL A 23 -35.05 39.79 20.81
CA VAL A 23 -34.23 38.57 20.88
C VAL A 23 -34.98 37.43 21.57
N LEU A 24 -35.73 37.73 22.65
CA LEU A 24 -36.55 36.72 23.33
C LEU A 24 -37.75 36.26 22.49
N ALA A 25 -38.37 37.16 21.72
CA ALA A 25 -39.44 36.79 20.79
C ALA A 25 -38.91 35.90 19.65
N LEU A 26 -37.73 36.22 19.10
CA LEU A 26 -37.11 35.42 18.05
C LEU A 26 -36.71 34.01 18.56
N ALA A 27 -36.16 33.93 19.78
CA ALA A 27 -35.81 32.66 20.40
C ALA A 27 -37.05 31.78 20.66
N ALA A 28 -38.18 32.37 21.07
CA ALA A 28 -39.42 31.63 21.26
C ALA A 28 -39.99 31.08 19.94
N VAL A 29 -39.94 31.84 18.85
CA VAL A 29 -40.38 31.40 17.52
C VAL A 29 -39.51 30.27 16.98
N ILE A 30 -38.18 30.37 17.14
CA ILE A 30 -37.24 29.32 16.72
C ILE A 30 -37.47 28.05 17.53
N THR A 31 -37.67 28.16 18.85
CA THR A 31 -37.93 27.01 19.71
C THR A 31 -39.24 26.31 19.33
N PHE A 32 -40.30 27.08 19.03
CA PHE A 32 -41.58 26.52 18.61
C PHE A 32 -41.50 25.82 17.24
N ALA A 33 -40.72 26.38 16.29
CA ALA A 33 -40.46 25.76 15.00
C ALA A 33 -39.67 24.45 15.14
N ILE A 34 -38.65 24.43 16.00
CA ILE A 34 -37.87 23.21 16.28
C ILE A 34 -38.75 22.12 16.91
N VAL A 35 -39.63 22.48 17.86
CA VAL A 35 -40.55 21.53 18.49
C VAL A 35 -41.57 20.96 17.49
N GLN A 36 -42.06 21.77 16.54
CA GLN A 36 -42.94 21.26 15.48
C GLN A 36 -42.22 20.32 14.51
N VAL A 37 -40.97 20.63 14.12
CA VAL A 37 -40.18 19.76 13.25
C VAL A 37 -39.86 18.43 13.94
N ILE A 38 -39.48 18.47 15.23
CA ILE A 38 -39.23 17.25 16.02
C ILE A 38 -40.52 16.44 16.21
N SER A 39 -41.67 17.09 16.44
CA SER A 39 -42.95 16.39 16.57
C SER A 39 -43.37 15.70 15.27
N HIS A 40 -43.11 16.32 14.11
CA HIS A 40 -43.34 15.68 12.81
C HIS A 40 -42.37 14.53 12.51
N LEU A 41 -41.11 14.63 12.95
CA LEU A 41 -40.12 13.54 12.85
C LEU A 41 -40.50 12.34 13.72
N ILE A 42 -40.98 12.57 14.95
CA ILE A 42 -41.39 11.49 15.87
C ILE A 42 -42.67 10.79 15.39
N ILE A 43 -43.59 11.51 14.73
CA ILE A 43 -44.80 10.90 14.14
C ILE A 43 -44.45 10.07 12.90
N SER A 44 -43.44 10.47 12.12
CA SER A 44 -42.97 9.68 10.96
C SER A 44 -42.19 8.42 11.35
N THR A 45 -41.50 8.39 12.49
CA THR A 45 -40.80 7.18 12.96
C THR A 45 -41.75 6.08 13.45
N ASN A 46 -42.92 6.44 13.99
CA ASN A 46 -43.91 5.46 14.46
C ASN A 46 -44.74 4.81 13.34
N LEU A 47 -44.58 5.25 12.08
CA LEU A 47 -45.21 4.63 10.91
C LEU A 47 -44.31 3.60 10.19
N LEU A 48 -43.07 3.42 10.64
CA LEU A 48 -42.10 2.47 10.05
C LEU A 48 -41.91 1.17 10.87
N ASP A 49 -42.47 1.07 12.07
CA ASP A 49 -42.41 -0.15 12.89
C ASP A 49 -43.38 -1.27 12.45
N GLY A 50 -44.10 -1.08 11.33
CA GLY A 50 -45.05 -2.05 10.78
C GLY A 50 -44.49 -3.04 9.75
N ILE A 51 -43.21 -2.91 9.32
CA ILE A 51 -42.61 -3.81 8.33
C ILE A 51 -41.48 -4.60 9.01
N ARG A 52 -41.86 -5.56 9.85
CA ARG A 52 -40.98 -6.70 10.19
C ARG A 52 -40.83 -7.58 8.96
N GLY A 53 -39.93 -7.18 8.07
CA GLY A 53 -39.38 -8.04 7.03
C GLY A 53 -38.58 -9.16 7.68
N SER A 54 -39.00 -10.39 7.41
CA SER A 54 -38.25 -11.62 7.59
C SER A 54 -36.78 -11.45 7.19
N SER A 55 -35.88 -11.86 8.07
CA SER A 55 -34.47 -12.10 7.74
C SER A 55 -34.40 -12.93 6.44
N PRO A 56 -33.59 -12.54 5.45
CA PRO A 56 -33.32 -13.42 4.33
C PRO A 56 -32.74 -14.74 4.89
N PRO A 57 -33.17 -15.91 4.38
CA PRO A 57 -32.59 -17.18 4.79
C PRO A 57 -31.09 -17.16 4.49
N PRO A 58 -30.28 -17.85 5.31
CA PRO A 58 -28.85 -17.99 5.04
C PRO A 58 -28.64 -18.54 3.62
N PRO A 59 -27.59 -18.11 2.92
CA PRO A 59 -27.26 -18.67 1.61
C PRO A 59 -27.13 -20.19 1.72
N PRO A 60 -27.60 -20.95 0.73
CA PRO A 60 -27.43 -22.40 0.73
C PRO A 60 -25.93 -22.73 0.82
N PRO A 61 -25.56 -23.82 1.53
CA PRO A 61 -24.18 -24.29 1.51
C PRO A 61 -23.73 -24.51 0.06
N PRO A 62 -22.45 -24.24 -0.26
CA PRO A 62 -21.92 -24.50 -1.59
C PRO A 62 -22.18 -25.95 -1.98
N PRO A 63 -22.55 -26.23 -3.24
CA PRO A 63 -22.84 -27.58 -3.69
C PRO A 63 -21.65 -28.51 -3.39
N SER A 64 -21.96 -29.64 -2.76
CA SER A 64 -21.01 -30.75 -2.62
C SER A 64 -20.47 -31.11 -4.01
N PHE A 65 -19.15 -31.01 -4.19
CA PHE A 65 -18.42 -31.31 -5.44
C PHE A 65 -18.56 -32.77 -5.92
N LYS A 66 -19.42 -33.59 -5.31
CA LYS A 66 -19.64 -34.99 -5.68
C LYS A 66 -20.70 -35.20 -6.77
N ASP A 67 -21.48 -34.17 -7.13
CA ASP A 67 -22.66 -34.35 -7.99
C ASP A 67 -22.59 -33.62 -9.35
N THR A 68 -21.40 -33.21 -9.82
CA THR A 68 -21.25 -32.67 -11.18
C THR A 68 -21.23 -33.83 -12.19
N PRO A 69 -22.19 -33.92 -13.14
CA PRO A 69 -22.14 -34.92 -14.19
C PRO A 69 -20.92 -34.67 -15.07
N LEU A 70 -20.08 -35.71 -15.20
CA LEU A 70 -18.93 -35.73 -16.10
C LEU A 70 -19.39 -35.29 -17.50
N MET A 71 -18.77 -34.23 -18.03
CA MET A 71 -18.95 -33.82 -19.41
C MET A 71 -18.65 -35.02 -20.33
N PRO A 72 -19.45 -35.23 -21.40
CA PRO A 72 -19.14 -36.25 -22.39
C PRO A 72 -17.77 -35.98 -22.98
N GLY A 73 -16.88 -36.98 -22.91
CA GLY A 73 -15.55 -36.91 -23.48
C GLY A 73 -15.60 -36.56 -24.97
N PRO A 74 -14.52 -35.95 -25.50
CA PRO A 74 -14.47 -35.56 -26.90
C PRO A 74 -14.67 -36.76 -27.82
N PRO A 75 -15.29 -36.56 -29.00
CA PRO A 75 -15.54 -37.63 -29.96
C PRO A 75 -14.23 -38.33 -30.37
N PRO A 76 -14.24 -39.67 -30.52
CA PRO A 76 -13.07 -40.42 -30.92
C PRO A 76 -12.72 -40.07 -32.38
N GLY A 77 -11.67 -39.26 -32.58
CA GLY A 77 -11.23 -38.91 -33.94
C GLY A 77 -10.17 -37.81 -34.09
N THR A 78 -9.85 -37.03 -33.06
CA THR A 78 -8.89 -35.89 -33.15
C THR A 78 -7.56 -36.11 -32.41
N GLN A 79 -7.12 -37.37 -32.26
CA GLN A 79 -5.90 -37.76 -31.51
C GLN A 79 -4.60 -37.85 -32.34
N GLY A 80 -4.49 -37.14 -33.46
CA GLY A 80 -3.19 -36.94 -34.14
C GLY A 80 -2.95 -35.44 -34.24
N ILE A 81 -2.26 -34.80 -33.29
CA ILE A 81 -0.81 -34.56 -33.33
C ILE A 81 -0.27 -34.29 -31.89
N TRP A 82 -1.13 -34.27 -30.88
CA TRP A 82 -0.77 -33.92 -29.49
C TRP A 82 -0.37 -35.12 -28.60
N GLY A 83 -0.53 -36.35 -29.09
CA GLY A 83 -0.39 -37.58 -28.29
C GLY A 83 1.03 -38.08 -28.00
N GLN A 84 2.08 -37.45 -28.54
CA GLN A 84 3.47 -37.94 -28.38
C GLN A 84 4.30 -37.22 -27.28
N PHE A 85 3.72 -36.30 -26.50
CA PHE A 85 4.46 -35.58 -25.44
C PHE A 85 4.09 -36.00 -24.00
N PHE A 86 3.16 -36.95 -23.81
CA PHE A 86 2.72 -37.37 -22.47
C PHE A 86 3.65 -38.43 -21.87
N GLY A 87 4.81 -38.00 -21.37
CA GLY A 87 5.73 -38.90 -20.66
C GLY A 87 6.96 -38.26 -20.05
N GLN A 88 7.31 -37.04 -20.44
CA GLN A 88 8.30 -36.24 -19.71
C GLN A 88 7.55 -35.30 -18.77
N SER A 89 8.06 -35.14 -17.56
CA SER A 89 7.70 -34.03 -16.67
C SER A 89 8.10 -32.75 -17.41
N ALA A 90 7.24 -32.29 -18.32
CA ALA A 90 7.45 -31.08 -19.09
C ALA A 90 7.75 -29.98 -18.07
N SER A 91 8.87 -29.31 -18.28
CA SER A 91 9.23 -28.21 -17.41
C SER A 91 8.08 -27.22 -17.30
N ARG A 92 7.91 -26.62 -16.13
CA ARG A 92 6.88 -25.62 -15.87
C ARG A 92 7.45 -24.21 -15.73
N LYS A 93 8.77 -24.08 -15.83
CA LYS A 93 9.48 -22.82 -15.67
C LYS A 93 9.54 -22.09 -17.00
N CYS A 94 9.24 -20.80 -17.01
CA CYS A 94 9.10 -20.03 -18.24
C CYS A 94 10.32 -20.08 -19.16
N HIS A 95 11.52 -20.07 -18.59
CA HIS A 95 12.78 -20.07 -19.35
C HIS A 95 13.05 -21.39 -20.08
N GLU A 96 12.36 -22.48 -19.73
CA GLU A 96 12.51 -23.79 -20.36
C GLU A 96 11.46 -24.04 -21.45
N LEU A 97 10.49 -23.13 -21.58
CA LEU A 97 9.39 -23.26 -22.51
C LEU A 97 9.68 -22.44 -23.77
N PRO A 98 9.56 -23.03 -24.97
CA PRO A 98 9.72 -22.26 -26.19
C PRO A 98 8.66 -21.15 -26.27
N ILE A 99 9.06 -20.00 -26.80
CA ILE A 99 8.15 -18.91 -27.14
C ILE A 99 7.72 -19.15 -28.59
N PRO A 100 6.41 -19.23 -28.88
CA PRO A 100 5.91 -19.42 -30.24
C PRO A 100 6.42 -18.35 -31.21
N GLU A 101 6.91 -18.76 -32.39
CA GLU A 101 7.51 -17.82 -33.37
C GLU A 101 6.48 -16.83 -33.94
N ASP A 102 5.21 -17.20 -33.95
CA ASP A 102 4.11 -16.33 -34.36
C ASP A 102 3.93 -15.12 -33.42
N TYR A 103 4.41 -15.20 -32.18
CA TYR A 103 4.33 -14.07 -31.24
C TYR A 103 5.26 -12.93 -31.65
N TRP A 104 6.43 -13.25 -32.22
CA TRP A 104 7.43 -12.26 -32.62
C TRP A 104 7.09 -11.50 -33.89
N ILE A 105 6.15 -12.01 -34.68
CA ILE A 105 5.69 -11.41 -35.94
C ILE A 105 4.33 -10.73 -35.79
N LEU A 106 3.79 -10.61 -34.57
CA LEU A 106 2.56 -9.88 -34.33
C LEU A 106 2.76 -8.42 -34.75
N SER A 107 2.02 -8.03 -35.77
CA SER A 107 2.03 -6.68 -36.33
C SER A 107 0.59 -6.19 -36.46
N GLY A 108 0.33 -4.96 -36.02
CA GLY A 108 -0.95 -4.29 -36.25
C GLY A 108 -1.41 -3.52 -35.03
N GLU A 109 -1.79 -2.26 -35.25
CA GLU A 109 -2.30 -1.33 -34.23
C GLU A 109 -3.50 -1.89 -33.45
N ASP A 110 -4.27 -2.78 -34.09
CA ASP A 110 -5.49 -3.37 -33.55
C ASP A 110 -5.28 -4.68 -32.78
N THR A 111 -4.05 -5.23 -32.73
CA THR A 111 -3.81 -6.46 -31.96
C THR A 111 -3.69 -6.11 -30.48
N PRO A 112 -4.64 -6.52 -29.62
CA PRO A 112 -4.57 -6.19 -28.21
C PRO A 112 -3.49 -7.01 -27.52
N ALA A 113 -2.88 -6.46 -26.47
CA ALA A 113 -2.02 -7.23 -25.60
C ALA A 113 -2.80 -8.35 -24.90
N PHE A 114 -2.14 -9.48 -24.65
CA PHE A 114 -2.81 -10.66 -24.10
C PHE A 114 -1.94 -11.46 -23.13
N VAL A 115 -2.61 -12.24 -22.28
CA VAL A 115 -1.99 -13.15 -21.31
C VAL A 115 -2.06 -14.59 -21.81
N GLU A 116 -0.92 -15.27 -21.83
CA GLU A 116 -0.81 -16.69 -22.14
C GLU A 116 -0.29 -17.45 -20.92
N ILE A 117 -0.87 -18.63 -20.67
CA ILE A 117 -0.36 -19.62 -19.71
C ILE A 117 -0.05 -20.88 -20.52
N PRO A 118 1.21 -21.09 -20.96
CA PRO A 118 1.56 -22.15 -21.92
C PRO A 118 1.15 -23.56 -21.49
N HIS A 119 1.04 -23.79 -20.18
CA HIS A 119 0.63 -25.07 -19.61
C HIS A 119 -0.56 -24.89 -18.68
N LEU A 120 -1.74 -25.14 -19.23
CA LEU A 120 -2.96 -25.30 -18.45
C LEU A 120 -2.92 -26.68 -17.81
N SER A 121 -2.62 -26.72 -16.52
CA SER A 121 -2.56 -27.97 -15.77
C SER A 121 -3.03 -27.77 -14.34
N ASP A 122 -3.47 -28.87 -13.76
CA ASP A 122 -3.73 -28.98 -12.34
C ASP A 122 -2.38 -29.03 -11.63
N ILE A 123 -2.10 -27.99 -10.84
CA ILE A 123 -0.89 -27.92 -10.03
C ILE A 123 -1.22 -28.19 -8.56
N SER A 124 -0.20 -28.58 -7.82
CA SER A 124 -0.28 -28.69 -6.36
C SER A 124 0.06 -27.34 -5.73
N VAL A 125 -0.48 -27.09 -4.54
CA VAL A 125 -0.12 -25.90 -3.75
C VAL A 125 1.40 -25.78 -3.59
N GLY A 126 1.94 -24.58 -3.84
CA GLY A 126 3.37 -24.27 -3.76
C GLY A 126 4.14 -24.54 -5.06
N GLU A 127 3.52 -25.14 -6.08
CA GLU A 127 4.13 -25.25 -7.40
C GLU A 127 4.05 -23.92 -8.17
N SER A 128 5.00 -23.69 -9.07
CA SER A 128 4.99 -22.53 -9.96
C SER A 128 4.28 -22.81 -11.28
N VAL A 129 3.66 -21.78 -11.84
CA VAL A 129 3.15 -21.76 -13.22
C VAL A 129 3.81 -20.65 -14.02
N CYS A 130 4.16 -20.93 -15.27
CA CYS A 130 4.65 -19.90 -16.19
C CYS A 130 3.49 -19.03 -16.69
N VAL A 131 3.64 -17.71 -16.54
CA VAL A 131 2.70 -16.72 -17.08
C VAL A 131 3.46 -15.81 -18.04
N ARG A 132 2.90 -15.58 -19.23
CA ARG A 132 3.43 -14.68 -20.26
C ARG A 132 2.46 -13.55 -20.56
N VAL A 133 3.00 -12.37 -20.81
CA VAL A 133 2.25 -11.24 -21.36
C VAL A 133 2.91 -10.83 -22.66
N ILE A 134 2.11 -10.85 -23.73
CA ILE A 134 2.55 -10.48 -25.07
C ILE A 134 1.97 -9.10 -25.36
N VAL A 135 2.86 -8.16 -25.67
CA VAL A 135 2.51 -6.76 -25.93
C VAL A 135 2.91 -6.41 -27.37
N PRO A 136 1.96 -6.46 -28.33
CA PRO A 136 2.23 -6.11 -29.72
C PRO A 136 2.64 -4.64 -29.85
N PRO A 137 3.53 -4.28 -30.79
CA PRO A 137 4.01 -2.90 -30.96
C PRO A 137 2.84 -1.96 -31.30
N LYS A 138 2.91 -0.73 -30.78
CA LYS A 138 2.05 0.38 -31.20
C LYS A 138 2.92 1.51 -31.73
N PRO A 139 2.44 2.31 -32.70
CA PRO A 139 3.13 3.52 -33.11
C PRO A 139 3.19 4.47 -31.90
N ALA A 140 4.38 4.64 -31.34
CA ALA A 140 4.60 5.57 -30.23
C ALA A 140 5.18 6.88 -30.76
N ASN A 141 4.68 8.00 -30.25
CA ASN A 141 5.35 9.29 -30.40
C ASN A 141 6.31 9.46 -29.24
N LEU A 142 7.45 8.76 -29.31
CA LEU A 142 8.48 8.84 -28.28
C LEU A 142 9.02 10.27 -28.20
N THR A 143 9.03 10.81 -26.99
CA THR A 143 9.88 11.95 -26.67
C THR A 143 11.14 11.40 -26.01
N ALA A 144 12.29 12.04 -26.23
CA ALA A 144 13.59 11.62 -25.65
C ALA A 144 13.60 11.58 -24.10
N ALA A 145 12.53 12.01 -23.44
CA ALA A 145 12.42 12.11 -22.01
C ALA A 145 11.72 10.90 -21.34
N PHE A 146 11.14 9.99 -22.14
CA PHE A 146 10.65 8.67 -21.70
C PHE A 146 11.56 7.60 -22.27
N VAL A 147 12.41 7.05 -21.40
CA VAL A 147 13.36 5.99 -21.74
C VAL A 147 13.29 5.00 -20.60
N PRO A 148 13.25 3.68 -20.87
CA PRO A 148 13.33 2.71 -19.79
C PRO A 148 14.67 2.92 -19.07
N LEU A 149 14.71 2.63 -17.78
CA LEU A 149 15.99 2.52 -17.09
C LEU A 149 16.78 1.34 -17.69
N PRO A 150 18.12 1.32 -17.61
CA PRO A 150 18.92 0.19 -18.07
C PRO A 150 18.38 -1.14 -17.52
N ASP A 151 18.22 -2.13 -18.40
CA ASP A 151 17.70 -3.47 -18.09
C ASP A 151 16.25 -3.52 -17.55
N MET A 152 15.49 -2.43 -17.70
CA MET A 152 14.10 -2.33 -17.24
C MET A 152 13.10 -2.38 -18.42
N PRO A 153 11.85 -2.82 -18.17
CA PRO A 153 10.90 -3.06 -19.24
C PRO A 153 10.37 -1.77 -19.86
N TRP A 154 9.99 -1.85 -21.13
CA TRP A 154 9.31 -0.76 -21.82
C TRP A 154 7.91 -0.53 -21.25
N ASP A 155 7.18 -1.58 -20.91
CA ASP A 155 5.80 -1.49 -20.43
C ASP A 155 5.70 -1.68 -18.91
N SER A 156 4.87 -0.87 -18.26
CA SER A 156 4.47 -1.08 -16.87
C SER A 156 3.21 -1.93 -16.86
N ILE A 157 3.33 -3.19 -16.43
CA ILE A 157 2.24 -4.17 -16.48
C ILE A 157 1.86 -4.57 -15.06
N LEU A 158 0.58 -4.38 -14.73
CA LEU A 158 -0.01 -4.89 -13.50
C LEU A 158 -0.78 -6.16 -13.84
N LEU A 159 -0.33 -7.28 -13.31
CA LEU A 159 -0.94 -8.58 -13.51
C LEU A 159 -0.96 -9.35 -12.19
N ASP A 160 -2.11 -9.95 -11.88
CA ASP A 160 -2.29 -10.82 -10.73
C ASP A 160 -2.91 -12.15 -11.17
N MET A 161 -2.56 -13.23 -10.48
CA MET A 161 -3.33 -14.45 -10.46
C MET A 161 -4.35 -14.34 -9.31
N VAL A 162 -5.64 -14.34 -9.65
CA VAL A 162 -6.74 -14.15 -8.68
C VAL A 162 -7.51 -15.44 -8.50
N GLY A 163 -7.60 -15.91 -7.25
CA GLY A 163 -8.39 -17.09 -6.89
C GLY A 163 -9.88 -16.83 -7.02
N ALA A 164 -10.60 -17.66 -7.78
CA ALA A 164 -12.01 -17.45 -8.10
C ALA A 164 -12.92 -17.57 -6.87
N ALA A 165 -12.63 -18.49 -5.94
CA ALA A 165 -13.44 -18.69 -4.74
C ALA A 165 -12.99 -17.79 -3.58
N THR A 166 -11.68 -17.62 -3.41
CA THR A 166 -11.09 -16.90 -2.27
C THR A 166 -10.92 -15.40 -2.53
N GLY A 167 -10.80 -15.01 -3.80
CA GLY A 167 -10.37 -13.68 -4.19
C GLY A 167 -8.99 -13.31 -3.64
N ILE A 168 -8.13 -14.30 -3.35
CA ILE A 168 -6.72 -14.06 -3.03
C ILE A 168 -6.02 -13.59 -4.30
N SER A 169 -5.31 -12.47 -4.21
CA SER A 169 -4.58 -11.84 -5.30
C SER A 169 -3.09 -12.17 -5.16
N VAL A 170 -2.49 -12.79 -6.18
CA VAL A 170 -1.06 -13.10 -6.22
C VAL A 170 -0.42 -12.27 -7.35
N PRO A 171 0.31 -11.20 -7.02
CA PRO A 171 0.98 -10.35 -8.01
C PRO A 171 2.00 -11.15 -8.83
N VAL A 172 1.99 -10.95 -10.13
CA VAL A 172 2.91 -11.57 -11.09
C VAL A 172 4.09 -10.63 -11.30
N LYS A 173 5.28 -11.00 -10.81
CA LYS A 173 6.53 -10.24 -10.98
C LYS A 173 7.12 -10.50 -12.37
N LEU A 174 6.58 -9.82 -13.37
CA LEU A 174 6.99 -9.93 -14.77
C LEU A 174 8.42 -9.43 -14.99
N SER A 175 9.14 -10.12 -15.85
CA SER A 175 10.48 -9.75 -16.34
C SER A 175 10.52 -9.85 -17.86
N TYR A 176 11.37 -9.05 -18.51
CA TYR A 176 11.54 -9.13 -19.96
C TYR A 176 12.16 -10.50 -20.35
N VAL A 177 11.73 -11.05 -21.48
CA VAL A 177 12.43 -12.18 -22.07
C VAL A 177 13.77 -11.69 -22.61
N ASN A 178 14.87 -12.33 -22.21
CA ASN A 178 16.20 -12.04 -22.70
C ASN A 178 16.37 -12.43 -24.18
N ASP A 179 15.89 -11.57 -25.07
CA ASP A 179 15.94 -11.70 -26.53
C ASP A 179 16.12 -10.31 -27.14
N ASP A 180 17.12 -10.13 -28.00
CA ASP A 180 17.47 -8.87 -28.66
C ASP A 180 16.27 -8.21 -29.37
N ARG A 181 15.27 -9.00 -29.78
CA ARG A 181 14.06 -8.47 -30.43
C ARG A 181 13.20 -7.65 -29.46
N VAL A 182 13.21 -7.98 -28.16
CA VAL A 182 12.44 -7.30 -27.10
C VAL A 182 13.06 -5.96 -26.73
N GLU A 183 14.37 -5.79 -26.92
CA GLU A 183 15.04 -4.52 -26.63
C GLU A 183 14.63 -3.40 -27.60
N ARG A 184 14.14 -3.77 -28.79
CA ARG A 184 13.66 -2.83 -29.79
C ARG A 184 12.27 -2.31 -29.42
N HIS A 185 12.18 -0.99 -29.24
CA HIS A 185 10.94 -0.28 -28.98
C HIS A 185 9.81 -0.55 -29.99
N ASP A 186 10.13 -0.72 -31.28
CA ASP A 186 9.16 -0.99 -32.34
C ASP A 186 8.82 -2.49 -32.50
N GLY A 187 9.34 -3.33 -31.59
CA GLY A 187 9.12 -4.76 -31.55
C GLY A 187 7.95 -5.20 -30.67
N VAL A 188 7.66 -6.50 -30.73
CA VAL A 188 6.79 -7.14 -29.75
C VAL A 188 7.57 -7.29 -28.45
N HIS A 189 7.02 -6.79 -27.35
CA HIS A 189 7.59 -7.05 -26.03
C HIS A 189 6.92 -8.28 -25.42
N ILE A 190 7.74 -9.22 -24.95
CA ILE A 190 7.26 -10.42 -24.26
C ILE A 190 7.81 -10.40 -22.85
N TYR A 191 6.90 -10.47 -21.89
CA TYR A 191 7.19 -10.53 -20.47
C TYR A 191 6.80 -11.89 -19.92
N GLN A 192 7.59 -12.41 -18.98
CA GLN A 192 7.29 -13.69 -18.36
C GLN A 192 7.64 -13.71 -16.88
N ALA A 193 6.97 -14.60 -16.14
CA ALA A 193 7.21 -14.85 -14.73
C ALA A 193 6.81 -16.27 -14.35
N ASP A 194 7.59 -16.86 -13.44
CA ASP A 194 7.18 -18.06 -12.71
C ASP A 194 6.40 -17.64 -11.45
N VAL A 195 5.12 -17.99 -11.39
CA VAL A 195 4.22 -17.59 -10.29
C VAL A 195 3.97 -18.77 -9.38
N GLU A 196 4.39 -18.66 -8.12
CA GLU A 196 4.08 -19.65 -7.08
C GLU A 196 2.67 -19.43 -6.51
N LEU A 197 1.79 -20.42 -6.64
CA LEU A 197 0.42 -20.35 -6.12
C LEU A 197 0.29 -21.17 -4.84
N ARG A 198 0.09 -20.47 -3.72
CA ARG A 198 0.20 -21.04 -2.36
C ARG A 198 -1.12 -21.40 -1.71
N ASP A 199 -2.26 -21.04 -2.29
CA ASP A 199 -3.58 -21.42 -1.79
C ASP A 199 -4.29 -22.31 -2.81
N ALA A 200 -5.10 -23.24 -2.32
CA ALA A 200 -5.93 -24.06 -3.20
C ALA A 200 -7.12 -23.24 -3.70
N ASP A 201 -7.20 -23.03 -5.02
CA ASP A 201 -8.28 -22.32 -5.70
C ASP A 201 -8.19 -22.60 -7.21
N VAL A 202 -9.13 -22.05 -7.99
CA VAL A 202 -8.98 -21.88 -9.43
C VAL A 202 -8.53 -20.46 -9.69
N TYR A 203 -7.29 -20.28 -10.13
CA TYR A 203 -6.73 -18.98 -10.41
C TYR A 203 -6.96 -18.57 -11.85
N ARG A 204 -7.28 -17.29 -12.06
CA ARG A 204 -7.35 -16.66 -13.37
C ARG A 204 -6.47 -15.39 -13.37
N PRO A 205 -5.80 -15.06 -14.48
CA PRO A 205 -5.10 -13.80 -14.58
C PRO A 205 -6.10 -12.64 -14.63
N GLU A 206 -5.79 -11.55 -13.95
CA GLU A 206 -6.49 -10.26 -14.03
C GLU A 206 -5.43 -9.16 -14.06
N GLY A 207 -5.52 -8.24 -15.03
CA GLY A 207 -4.50 -7.22 -15.17
C GLY A 207 -4.72 -6.25 -16.34
N TYR A 208 -3.83 -5.26 -16.40
CA TYR A 208 -3.79 -4.22 -17.42
C TYR A 208 -2.36 -3.72 -17.62
N ILE A 209 -2.11 -3.09 -18.76
CA ILE A 209 -0.90 -2.32 -19.00
C ILE A 209 -1.14 -0.91 -18.47
N GLU A 210 -0.43 -0.50 -17.43
CA GLU A 210 -0.51 0.86 -16.88
C GLU A 210 0.03 1.89 -17.87
N PHE A 211 1.19 1.59 -18.46
CA PHE A 211 1.91 2.46 -19.37
C PHE A 211 2.67 1.65 -20.40
N ARG A 212 2.74 2.19 -21.61
CA ARG A 212 3.54 1.65 -22.71
C ARG A 212 4.79 2.48 -22.94
N ASP A 213 5.74 1.92 -23.69
CA ASP A 213 6.81 2.69 -24.33
C ASP A 213 7.59 3.61 -23.36
N ALA A 214 7.88 3.08 -22.18
CA ALA A 214 8.55 3.74 -21.06
C ALA A 214 7.88 5.00 -20.51
N LEU A 215 6.59 5.23 -20.82
CA LEU A 215 5.82 6.36 -20.28
C LEU A 215 5.73 6.34 -18.74
N TRP A 216 5.99 5.19 -18.12
CA TRP A 216 6.10 5.03 -16.67
C TRP A 216 7.36 5.67 -16.06
N ASN A 217 8.39 5.97 -16.86
CA ASN A 217 9.70 6.45 -16.41
C ASN A 217 10.11 7.81 -17.02
N PRO A 218 9.52 8.92 -16.57
CA PRO A 218 10.00 10.25 -16.93
C PRO A 218 11.23 10.64 -16.11
N GLU A 219 12.38 10.87 -16.75
CA GLU A 219 13.63 11.25 -16.07
C GLU A 219 13.95 12.76 -16.11
N GLY A 220 13.03 13.59 -16.64
CA GLY A 220 13.14 15.06 -16.66
C GLY A 220 11.94 15.81 -16.07
N GLU A 221 11.92 17.14 -16.20
CA GLU A 221 10.74 17.99 -15.95
C GLU A 221 9.73 17.81 -17.09
N LEU A 222 8.75 16.93 -16.89
CA LEU A 222 7.72 16.64 -17.90
C LEU A 222 6.32 16.77 -17.31
N VAL A 223 5.36 17.01 -18.21
CA VAL A 223 3.95 16.86 -17.91
C VAL A 223 3.66 15.37 -17.69
N PRO A 224 2.98 14.97 -16.59
CA PRO A 224 2.62 13.59 -16.35
C PRO A 224 1.76 13.06 -17.47
N GLN A 225 1.88 11.76 -17.66
CA GLN A 225 1.00 11.04 -18.56
C GLN A 225 -0.32 10.78 -17.85
N GLU A 226 -1.43 10.88 -18.58
CA GLU A 226 -2.75 10.57 -18.03
C GLU A 226 -2.90 9.07 -17.77
N TYR A 227 -3.61 8.69 -16.71
CA TYR A 227 -3.72 7.27 -16.33
C TYR A 227 -4.81 6.62 -17.15
N LYS A 228 -4.39 5.95 -18.21
CA LYS A 228 -5.29 5.29 -19.15
C LYS A 228 -4.84 3.84 -19.33
N PRO A 229 -5.01 2.99 -18.31
CA PRO A 229 -4.57 1.60 -18.38
C PRO A 229 -5.28 0.87 -19.53
N GLU A 230 -4.53 0.07 -20.26
CA GLU A 230 -5.02 -0.79 -21.35
C GLU A 230 -5.36 -2.19 -20.80
N GLU A 231 -6.59 -2.64 -20.99
CA GLU A 231 -7.00 -3.98 -20.55
C GLU A 231 -6.24 -5.08 -21.30
N LEU A 232 -5.70 -6.04 -20.56
CA LEU A 232 -5.12 -7.25 -21.14
C LEU A 232 -6.23 -8.21 -21.60
N LYS A 233 -6.11 -8.75 -22.82
CA LYS A 233 -6.98 -9.85 -23.25
C LYS A 233 -6.57 -11.14 -22.55
N ILE A 234 -7.53 -11.72 -21.85
CA ILE A 234 -7.38 -12.97 -21.14
C ILE A 234 -8.21 -14.02 -21.85
N SER A 235 -7.57 -15.08 -22.34
CA SER A 235 -8.28 -16.23 -22.89
C SER A 235 -9.10 -16.88 -21.78
N GLY A 236 -10.35 -17.28 -22.08
CA GLY A 236 -11.18 -18.02 -21.11
C GLY A 236 -10.56 -19.36 -20.68
N LEU A 237 -9.59 -19.86 -21.44
CA LEU A 237 -8.82 -21.06 -21.12
C LEU A 237 -7.68 -20.80 -20.13
N SER A 238 -7.28 -19.54 -19.87
CA SER A 238 -6.16 -19.18 -18.99
C SER A 238 -6.53 -19.34 -17.51
N GLN A 239 -6.90 -20.55 -17.08
CA GLN A 239 -7.20 -20.87 -15.69
C GLN A 239 -6.23 -21.95 -15.19
N VAL A 240 -5.83 -21.82 -13.92
CA VAL A 240 -4.92 -22.76 -13.25
C VAL A 240 -5.63 -23.32 -12.03
N MET A 241 -5.91 -24.62 -12.03
CA MET A 241 -6.48 -25.28 -10.86
C MET A 241 -5.35 -25.65 -9.89
N VAL A 242 -5.40 -25.11 -8.69
CA VAL A 242 -4.43 -25.37 -7.62
C VAL A 242 -5.11 -26.25 -6.57
N THR A 243 -4.56 -27.43 -6.34
CA THR A 243 -5.14 -28.42 -5.43
C THR A 243 -4.24 -28.70 -4.24
N ASP A 244 -4.82 -28.67 -3.04
CA ASP A 244 -4.18 -29.23 -1.85
C ASP A 244 -4.64 -30.69 -1.68
N LYS A 245 -4.10 -31.57 -2.54
CA LYS A 245 -4.54 -32.98 -2.65
C LYS A 245 -4.56 -33.73 -1.32
N TYR A 246 -3.66 -33.36 -0.41
CA TYR A 246 -3.47 -34.04 0.88
C TYR A 246 -3.92 -33.21 2.08
N ARG A 247 -4.43 -31.98 1.87
CA ARG A 247 -4.72 -31.00 2.94
C ARG A 247 -3.53 -30.80 3.89
N SER A 248 -2.33 -31.03 3.38
CA SER A 248 -1.10 -31.03 4.15
C SER A 248 -0.23 -29.81 3.84
N SER A 249 -0.69 -28.95 2.93
CA SER A 249 0.03 -27.73 2.58
C SER A 249 0.41 -26.94 3.83
N GLU A 250 1.66 -26.52 3.90
CA GLU A 250 2.14 -25.60 4.95
C GLU A 250 1.44 -24.24 4.90
N TYR A 251 0.89 -23.88 3.74
CA TYR A 251 0.15 -22.64 3.53
C TYR A 251 -1.33 -22.75 3.91
N SER A 252 -1.83 -23.92 4.29
CA SER A 252 -3.24 -24.12 4.66
C SER A 252 -3.68 -23.19 5.79
N LEU A 253 -4.85 -22.54 5.64
CA LEU A 253 -5.42 -21.67 6.66
C LEU A 253 -5.59 -22.38 8.02
N TRP A 254 -5.82 -23.70 8.01
CA TRP A 254 -5.94 -24.51 9.22
C TRP A 254 -4.66 -24.57 10.05
N ARG A 255 -3.50 -24.38 9.41
CA ARG A 255 -2.17 -24.44 10.06
C ARG A 255 -1.65 -23.07 10.49
N TYR A 256 -2.37 -22.00 10.18
CA TYR A 256 -1.87 -20.64 10.44
C TYR A 256 -1.55 -20.40 11.92
N LEU A 257 -2.37 -20.91 12.84
CA LEU A 257 -2.12 -20.77 14.27
C LEU A 257 -0.95 -21.62 14.79
N ASP A 258 -0.48 -22.59 14.01
CA ASP A 258 0.70 -23.42 14.32
C ASP A 258 2.01 -22.75 13.88
N LEU A 259 1.93 -21.68 13.07
CA LEU A 259 3.11 -20.94 12.63
C LEU A 259 3.77 -20.21 13.82
N PRO A 260 5.11 -19.99 13.75
CA PRO A 260 5.79 -19.15 14.74
C PRO A 260 5.27 -17.72 14.70
N LEU A 261 5.42 -16.98 15.80
CA LEU A 261 5.11 -15.55 15.80
C LEU A 261 6.04 -14.79 14.84
N CYS A 262 5.51 -13.79 14.14
CA CYS A 262 6.34 -12.96 13.26
C CYS A 262 7.31 -12.10 14.09
N THR A 263 8.60 -12.20 13.79
CA THR A 263 9.68 -11.36 14.34
C THR A 263 10.28 -10.43 13.29
N GLU A 264 9.81 -10.52 12.04
CA GLU A 264 10.23 -9.71 10.91
C GLU A 264 9.04 -8.89 10.37
N SER A 265 9.34 -7.75 9.75
CA SER A 265 8.35 -6.84 9.15
C SER A 265 8.32 -6.88 7.62
N ASP A 266 9.15 -7.73 7.00
CA ASP A 266 9.22 -8.01 5.56
C ASP A 266 8.68 -9.42 5.31
N VAL A 267 7.38 -9.58 5.54
CA VAL A 267 6.73 -10.90 5.57
C VAL A 267 5.79 -11.06 4.39
N ASP A 268 6.10 -12.01 3.52
CA ASP A 268 5.22 -12.41 2.42
C ASP A 268 3.91 -13.02 2.96
N GLY A 269 2.79 -12.62 2.37
CA GLY A 269 1.46 -12.95 2.89
C GLY A 269 0.33 -12.75 1.89
N ARG A 270 -0.90 -12.76 2.40
CA ARG A 270 -2.11 -12.63 1.58
C ARG A 270 -3.28 -12.02 2.34
N TRP A 271 -4.23 -11.46 1.60
CA TRP A 271 -5.48 -10.92 2.14
C TRP A 271 -6.61 -11.94 2.08
N VAL A 272 -7.00 -12.45 3.25
CA VAL A 272 -8.03 -13.49 3.39
C VAL A 272 -9.32 -12.87 3.91
N SER A 273 -10.46 -13.22 3.30
CA SER A 273 -11.78 -12.82 3.81
C SER A 273 -12.01 -13.42 5.19
N VAL A 274 -12.49 -12.62 6.15
CA VAL A 274 -12.78 -13.08 7.52
C VAL A 274 -13.73 -14.28 7.52
N GLY A 275 -14.69 -14.32 6.60
CA GLY A 275 -15.64 -15.43 6.49
C GLY A 275 -15.04 -16.78 6.03
N MET A 276 -13.78 -16.79 5.57
CA MET A 276 -13.07 -18.01 5.14
C MET A 276 -12.12 -18.55 6.20
N ILE A 277 -11.96 -17.85 7.32
CA ILE A 277 -11.01 -18.20 8.37
C ILE A 277 -11.58 -19.38 9.18
N PRO A 278 -10.84 -20.50 9.29
CA PRO A 278 -11.36 -21.71 9.92
C PRO A 278 -11.21 -21.72 11.47
N PHE A 279 -10.88 -20.59 12.07
CA PHE A 279 -10.65 -20.41 13.50
C PHE A 279 -11.18 -19.04 13.94
N ASP A 280 -11.12 -18.75 15.25
CA ASP A 280 -11.59 -17.47 15.79
C ASP A 280 -10.76 -16.30 15.24
N ALA A 281 -11.36 -15.49 14.36
CA ALA A 281 -10.71 -14.33 13.76
C ALA A 281 -10.35 -13.23 14.78
N SER A 282 -10.86 -13.28 16.03
CA SER A 282 -10.57 -12.29 17.07
C SER A 282 -9.08 -12.24 17.47
N VAL A 283 -8.34 -13.33 17.22
CA VAL A 283 -6.90 -13.45 17.51
C VAL A 283 -6.02 -12.75 16.46
N LEU A 284 -6.60 -12.34 15.34
CA LEU A 284 -5.92 -11.68 14.22
C LEU A 284 -5.99 -10.15 14.35
N PRO A 285 -5.14 -9.42 13.59
CA PRO A 285 -5.36 -8.00 13.31
C PRO A 285 -6.79 -7.69 12.86
N LEU A 286 -7.24 -6.45 13.11
CA LEU A 286 -8.54 -6.00 12.64
C LEU A 286 -8.61 -6.05 11.11
N PRO A 287 -9.78 -6.42 10.54
CA PRO A 287 -9.94 -6.47 9.09
C PRO A 287 -9.93 -5.07 8.46
N ASP A 288 -9.59 -5.04 7.17
CA ASP A 288 -9.69 -3.85 6.32
C ASP A 288 -11.14 -3.49 5.97
N ASN A 289 -11.31 -2.47 5.15
CA ASN A 289 -12.62 -2.01 4.68
C ASN A 289 -13.35 -2.99 3.74
N LEU A 290 -12.71 -4.10 3.33
CA LEU A 290 -13.30 -5.17 2.54
C LEU A 290 -13.57 -6.43 3.38
N GLY A 291 -13.43 -6.33 4.71
CA GLY A 291 -13.61 -7.47 5.60
C GLY A 291 -12.51 -8.52 5.45
N ARG A 292 -11.28 -8.09 5.10
CA ARG A 292 -10.13 -8.98 4.90
C ARG A 292 -9.04 -8.72 5.90
N VAL A 293 -8.31 -9.76 6.28
CA VAL A 293 -7.15 -9.69 7.16
C VAL A 293 -5.90 -10.11 6.39
N TRP A 294 -4.76 -9.50 6.75
CA TRP A 294 -3.46 -9.89 6.24
C TRP A 294 -2.90 -11.08 7.02
N MET A 295 -2.50 -12.13 6.31
CA MET A 295 -1.98 -13.37 6.88
C MET A 295 -0.66 -13.74 6.18
N PRO A 296 0.49 -13.59 6.85
CA PRO A 296 1.76 -14.06 6.31
C PRO A 296 1.79 -15.58 6.11
N TYR A 297 2.58 -16.06 5.15
CA TYR A 297 2.67 -17.49 4.86
C TYR A 297 3.56 -18.26 5.83
N LYS A 298 4.58 -17.61 6.41
CA LYS A 298 5.66 -18.26 7.18
C LYS A 298 5.61 -18.02 8.68
N CYS A 299 4.81 -17.06 9.12
CA CYS A 299 4.64 -16.70 10.51
C CYS A 299 3.20 -16.24 10.74
N ARG A 300 2.76 -16.25 12.00
CA ARG A 300 1.47 -15.68 12.39
C ARG A 300 1.67 -14.36 13.10
N LEU A 301 0.85 -13.40 12.70
CA LEU A 301 0.70 -12.15 13.45
C LEU A 301 -0.10 -12.43 14.72
N GLN A 302 0.42 -11.99 15.85
CA GLN A 302 -0.35 -11.81 17.08
C GLN A 302 -0.98 -10.42 17.05
N ARG A 303 -2.24 -10.31 17.46
CA ARG A 303 -2.86 -9.01 17.69
C ARG A 303 -2.19 -8.32 18.88
N ILE A 304 -1.44 -7.25 18.62
CA ILE A 304 -0.80 -6.43 19.64
C ILE A 304 -1.62 -5.14 19.76
N SER A 305 -2.22 -4.90 20.91
CA SER A 305 -2.92 -3.64 21.14
C SER A 305 -1.93 -2.47 21.13
N TYR A 306 -2.36 -1.26 20.76
CA TYR A 306 -1.48 -0.09 20.80
C TYR A 306 -0.95 0.20 22.22
N SER A 307 -1.74 -0.09 23.26
CA SER A 307 -1.30 0.01 24.65
C SER A 307 -0.17 -0.99 24.95
N ASP A 308 -0.26 -2.23 24.46
CA ASP A 308 0.78 -3.23 24.64
C ASP A 308 2.03 -2.92 23.80
N PHE A 309 1.86 -2.38 22.59
CA PHE A 309 2.98 -1.82 21.83
C PHE A 309 3.68 -0.70 22.59
N ALA A 310 2.94 0.24 23.20
CA ALA A 310 3.53 1.31 24.01
C ALA A 310 4.35 0.75 25.19
N LYS A 311 3.84 -0.27 25.91
CA LYS A 311 4.60 -0.95 26.99
C LYS A 311 5.89 -1.58 26.46
N CYS A 312 5.80 -2.34 25.37
CA CYS A 312 6.94 -2.94 24.70
C CYS A 312 7.97 -1.89 24.25
N ALA A 313 7.52 -0.78 23.66
CA ALA A 313 8.38 0.30 23.20
C ALA A 313 9.06 1.03 24.36
N ILE A 314 8.38 1.23 25.50
CA ILE A 314 9.00 1.77 26.72
C ILE A 314 10.16 0.88 27.20
N GLU A 315 9.97 -0.43 27.16
CA GLU A 315 10.96 -1.39 27.65
C GLU A 315 12.13 -1.58 26.68
N LYS A 316 11.84 -1.77 25.39
CA LYS A 316 12.83 -2.16 24.37
C LYS A 316 13.40 -0.99 23.56
N TYR A 317 12.61 0.07 23.38
CA TYR A 317 12.97 1.21 22.52
C TYR A 317 12.62 2.56 23.18
N PRO A 318 13.21 2.92 24.34
CA PRO A 318 12.95 4.18 25.01
C PRO A 318 13.02 5.42 24.11
N ARG A 319 13.88 5.39 23.07
CA ARG A 319 13.99 6.45 22.06
C ARG A 319 13.90 5.88 20.65
N MET A 320 13.03 6.46 19.84
CA MET A 320 12.95 6.14 18.41
C MET A 320 12.96 7.41 17.57
N HIS A 321 13.73 7.38 16.48
CA HIS A 321 13.72 8.44 15.48
C HIS A 321 12.98 7.97 14.22
N TRP A 322 12.06 8.79 13.75
CA TRP A 322 11.15 8.44 12.66
C TRP A 322 11.28 9.48 11.56
N TYR A 323 11.66 9.06 10.37
CA TYR A 323 11.82 9.90 9.21
C TYR A 323 10.82 9.49 8.14
N GLY A 324 10.08 10.43 7.59
CA GLY A 324 9.32 10.12 6.40
C GLY A 324 8.28 11.12 5.96
N ASP A 325 7.31 10.57 5.25
CA ASP A 325 6.32 11.30 4.47
C ASP A 325 4.96 11.40 5.18
N SER A 326 3.96 11.77 4.40
CA SER A 326 2.59 11.89 4.86
C SER A 326 1.90 10.55 5.18
N ASN A 327 2.38 9.41 4.68
CA ASN A 327 1.90 8.10 5.10
C ASN A 327 2.45 7.73 6.48
N LEU A 328 3.71 8.07 6.77
CA LEU A 328 4.24 7.93 8.13
C LEU A 328 3.47 8.77 9.15
N ARG A 329 3.02 9.97 8.78
CA ARG A 329 2.11 10.77 9.65
C ARG A 329 0.87 9.97 10.06
N ARG A 330 0.25 9.22 9.16
CA ARG A 330 -0.97 8.44 9.42
C ARG A 330 -0.70 7.27 10.37
N VAL A 331 0.44 6.59 10.19
CA VAL A 331 0.99 5.63 11.17
C VAL A 331 1.06 6.27 12.55
N MET A 332 1.68 7.46 12.65
CA MET A 332 1.86 8.15 13.93
C MET A 332 0.55 8.63 14.54
N LYS A 333 -0.43 9.09 13.75
CA LYS A 333 -1.76 9.45 14.25
C LYS A 333 -2.42 8.27 14.98
N LYS A 334 -2.32 7.08 14.39
CA LYS A 334 -2.91 5.88 14.96
C LYS A 334 -2.19 5.42 16.22
N ILE A 335 -0.86 5.43 16.20
CA ILE A 335 -0.05 5.12 17.39
C ILE A 335 -0.31 6.11 18.53
N SER A 336 -0.30 7.42 18.25
CA SER A 336 -0.46 8.45 19.28
C SER A 336 -1.85 8.49 19.91
N THR A 337 -2.86 7.91 19.25
CA THR A 337 -4.24 7.83 19.78
C THR A 337 -4.57 6.43 20.29
N LEU A 338 -3.57 5.56 20.47
CA LEU A 338 -3.76 4.18 20.87
C LEU A 338 -4.79 3.41 20.00
N GLY A 339 -4.86 3.75 18.71
CA GLY A 339 -5.77 3.14 17.75
C GLY A 339 -7.13 3.83 17.60
N GLU A 340 -7.41 4.90 18.36
CA GLU A 340 -8.71 5.60 18.29
C GLU A 340 -8.89 6.39 16.98
N TRP A 341 -7.81 6.89 16.36
CA TRP A 341 -7.91 7.61 15.10
C TRP A 341 -8.51 6.73 14.00
N CYS A 342 -9.67 7.15 13.49
CA CYS A 342 -10.48 6.42 12.50
C CYS A 342 -10.98 5.05 13.00
N SER A 343 -11.33 4.92 14.28
CA SER A 343 -11.81 3.65 14.84
C SER A 343 -13.30 3.40 14.59
N THR A 344 -14.13 4.45 14.51
CA THR A 344 -15.58 4.34 14.32
C THR A 344 -15.95 4.12 12.85
N GLU A 345 -17.11 3.51 12.59
CA GLU A 345 -17.58 3.27 11.22
C GLU A 345 -17.83 4.58 10.45
N GLU A 346 -18.34 5.61 11.13
CA GLU A 346 -18.54 6.94 10.55
C GLU A 346 -17.20 7.56 10.13
N ASP A 347 -16.21 7.54 11.04
CA ASP A 347 -14.89 8.11 10.75
C ASP A 347 -14.20 7.38 9.60
N ARG A 348 -14.22 6.03 9.59
CA ARG A 348 -13.60 5.20 8.55
C ARG A 348 -14.07 5.55 7.14
N ASN A 349 -15.34 5.96 7.01
CA ASN A 349 -15.91 6.36 5.73
C ASN A 349 -15.64 7.83 5.37
N GLY A 350 -15.19 8.64 6.34
CA GLY A 350 -14.81 10.03 6.15
C GLY A 350 -13.57 10.20 5.27
N ASN A 351 -13.54 11.28 4.48
CA ASN A 351 -12.45 11.55 3.52
C ASN A 351 -11.07 11.61 4.20
N ALA A 352 -10.97 12.11 5.43
CA ALA A 352 -9.71 12.15 6.17
C ALA A 352 -9.13 10.74 6.41
N CYS A 353 -9.97 9.80 6.81
CA CYS A 353 -9.57 8.42 7.08
C CYS A 353 -9.34 7.60 5.82
N ARG A 354 -10.01 7.95 4.72
CA ARG A 354 -9.80 7.31 3.41
C ARG A 354 -8.58 7.85 2.67
N CYS A 355 -8.37 9.16 2.73
CA CYS A 355 -7.39 9.87 1.91
C CYS A 355 -6.85 11.14 2.59
N GLU A 356 -7.61 12.25 2.62
CA GLU A 356 -7.06 13.60 2.88
C GLU A 356 -7.01 14.01 4.35
N ASP A 357 -6.22 13.31 5.17
CA ASP A 357 -6.07 13.59 6.60
C ASP A 357 -5.33 14.90 6.93
N TYR A 358 -4.67 15.52 5.95
CA TYR A 358 -3.95 16.79 6.17
C TYR A 358 -4.90 17.99 6.29
N THR A 359 -6.17 17.82 5.91
CA THR A 359 -7.19 18.87 5.96
C THR A 359 -7.86 18.99 7.32
N VAL A 360 -7.69 17.98 8.18
CA VAL A 360 -8.32 17.89 9.49
C VAL A 360 -7.26 18.13 10.57
N PRO A 361 -7.46 19.10 11.48
CA PRO A 361 -6.60 19.29 12.64
C PRO A 361 -6.46 18.00 13.44
N PHE A 362 -5.29 17.81 14.05
CA PHE A 362 -5.02 16.66 14.90
C PHE A 362 -4.53 17.14 16.26
N GLU A 363 -5.19 16.69 17.32
CA GLU A 363 -4.98 17.20 18.68
C GLU A 363 -3.64 16.78 19.29
N ARG A 364 -3.09 15.61 18.90
CA ARG A 364 -1.89 15.06 19.55
C ARG A 364 -0.61 15.70 19.07
N PHE A 365 -0.57 16.15 17.81
CA PHE A 365 0.54 16.88 17.23
C PHE A 365 0.17 17.68 15.98
N SER A 366 0.99 18.67 15.65
CA SER A 366 0.85 19.45 14.43
C SER A 366 1.25 18.63 13.20
N ILE A 367 0.28 18.31 12.36
CA ILE A 367 0.45 17.56 11.11
C ILE A 367 1.32 18.26 10.05
N HIS A 368 1.59 19.55 10.24
CA HIS A 368 2.42 20.37 9.36
C HIS A 368 3.80 20.66 9.95
N ALA A 369 4.03 20.32 11.22
CA ALA A 369 5.33 20.53 11.83
C ALA A 369 6.38 19.65 11.14
N ARG A 370 7.54 20.24 10.87
CA ARG A 370 8.67 19.52 10.29
C ARG A 370 9.34 18.60 11.30
N ASP A 371 9.28 18.98 12.58
CA ASP A 371 9.68 18.14 13.71
C ASP A 371 8.50 18.02 14.66
N THR A 372 8.28 16.82 15.16
CA THR A 372 7.34 16.56 16.24
C THR A 372 7.99 15.62 17.23
N PHE A 373 7.86 15.92 18.51
CA PHE A 373 8.33 15.06 19.59
C PHE A 373 7.11 14.58 20.34
N LEU A 374 6.96 13.26 20.46
CA LEU A 374 5.88 12.63 21.20
C LEU A 374 6.45 11.82 22.34
N ASP A 375 5.90 12.01 23.53
CA ASP A 375 6.06 11.03 24.60
C ASP A 375 4.84 10.13 24.59
N LEU A 376 5.05 8.85 24.26
CA LEU A 376 4.01 7.81 24.21
C LEU A 376 3.97 7.06 25.55
N ASP A 377 2.77 6.95 26.11
CA ASP A 377 2.48 6.10 27.26
C ASP A 377 1.26 5.18 26.97
N PRO A 378 1.14 4.03 27.66
CA PRO A 378 0.16 3.01 27.33
C PRO A 378 -1.28 3.36 27.73
N VAL A 379 -1.51 4.49 28.41
CA VAL A 379 -2.82 4.89 28.94
C VAL A 379 -3.39 6.07 28.15
N THR A 380 -2.60 7.13 27.95
CA THR A 380 -3.07 8.38 27.34
C THR A 380 -2.66 8.53 25.87
N GLY A 381 -1.78 7.65 25.37
CA GLY A 381 -1.23 7.73 24.04
C GLY A 381 -0.04 8.68 23.93
N GLY A 382 0.18 9.19 22.73
CA GLY A 382 1.29 10.10 22.42
C GLY A 382 0.84 11.53 22.55
N ASN A 383 1.57 12.33 23.33
CA ASN A 383 1.32 13.77 23.45
C ASN A 383 2.57 14.57 23.05
N THR A 384 2.36 15.68 22.35
CA THR A 384 3.45 16.61 22.04
C THR A 384 4.04 17.18 23.32
N LEU A 385 5.38 17.28 23.38
CA LEU A 385 6.08 17.91 24.50
C LEU A 385 5.64 19.39 24.65
N ALA A 386 5.30 19.79 25.88
CA ALA A 386 4.95 21.18 26.21
C ALA A 386 6.08 21.86 26.99
N GLY A 387 6.44 23.09 26.60
CA GLY A 387 7.42 23.93 27.31
C GLY A 387 8.89 23.67 26.96
N GLU A 388 9.81 24.33 27.68
CA GLU A 388 11.26 24.11 27.57
C GLU A 388 11.61 22.71 28.11
N THR A 389 11.73 21.74 27.22
CA THR A 389 11.99 20.34 27.58
C THR A 389 13.36 19.92 27.07
N ASP A 390 14.11 19.20 27.90
CA ASP A 390 15.28 18.44 27.44
C ASP A 390 14.81 17.27 26.55
N TYR A 391 14.97 17.46 25.24
CA TYR A 391 14.54 16.47 24.25
C TYR A 391 15.32 15.15 24.34
N ALA A 392 16.53 15.14 24.91
CA ALA A 392 17.33 13.93 25.07
C ALA A 392 16.90 13.07 26.27
N ARG A 393 16.24 13.68 27.26
CA ARG A 393 15.76 13.00 28.47
C ARG A 393 14.33 12.48 28.30
N VAL A 394 14.20 11.16 28.19
CA VAL A 394 12.89 10.49 28.18
C VAL A 394 12.38 10.31 29.61
N PRO A 395 11.12 10.66 29.91
CA PRO A 395 10.51 10.40 31.21
C PRO A 395 10.44 8.90 31.51
N GLU A 396 10.51 8.55 32.79
CA GLU A 396 10.25 7.17 33.23
C GLU A 396 8.85 6.72 32.79
N ASN A 397 8.73 5.46 32.35
CA ASN A 397 7.49 4.86 31.85
C ASN A 397 6.94 5.47 30.55
N LYS A 398 7.81 6.11 29.74
CA LYS A 398 7.45 6.59 28.40
C LYS A 398 8.51 6.19 27.38
N THR A 399 8.09 6.07 26.13
CA THR A 399 9.00 6.07 24.99
C THR A 399 8.87 7.40 24.27
N ARG A 400 9.98 7.93 23.76
CA ARG A 400 10.00 9.18 23.01
C ARG A 400 10.20 8.92 21.53
N PHE A 401 9.30 9.49 20.73
CA PHE A 401 9.42 9.52 19.27
C PHE A 401 9.85 10.91 18.83
N ALA A 402 11.02 11.01 18.19
CA ALA A 402 11.41 12.18 17.42
C ALA A 402 11.02 11.95 15.95
N ILE A 403 10.02 12.67 15.49
CA ILE A 403 9.40 12.49 14.18
C ILE A 403 9.83 13.65 13.28
N PHE A 404 10.49 13.32 12.17
CA PHE A 404 11.02 14.24 11.19
C PHE A 404 10.28 14.08 9.87
N LYS A 405 9.51 15.10 9.52
CA LYS A 405 8.76 15.13 8.27
C LYS A 405 9.67 15.52 7.11
N MET A 406 10.24 14.50 6.47
CA MET A 406 11.14 14.62 5.33
C MET A 406 10.41 14.71 3.99
N GLU A 407 9.17 14.21 3.88
CA GLU A 407 8.42 14.04 2.62
C GLU A 407 9.11 13.05 1.65
N GLY A 408 10.32 13.34 1.20
CA GLY A 408 11.22 12.50 0.41
C GLY A 408 12.63 13.10 0.36
N LEU A 409 13.57 12.44 -0.31
CA LEU A 409 14.92 12.95 -0.61
C LEU A 409 14.88 13.86 -1.84
N THR A 410 14.14 14.95 -1.74
CA THR A 410 13.93 15.89 -2.84
C THR A 410 14.39 17.30 -2.48
N GLU A 411 14.86 18.04 -3.49
CA GLU A 411 15.19 19.47 -3.40
C GLU A 411 13.96 20.37 -3.09
N ARG A 412 12.75 19.82 -3.23
CA ARG A 412 11.49 20.53 -2.90
C ARG A 412 11.30 20.77 -1.41
N ASN A 413 12.12 20.14 -0.56
CA ASN A 413 12.02 20.32 0.87
C ASN A 413 12.49 21.72 1.29
N MET A 414 11.70 22.35 2.15
CA MET A 414 12.05 23.60 2.82
C MET A 414 11.86 23.43 4.33
N PRO A 415 12.94 23.40 5.13
CA PRO A 415 14.37 23.38 4.72
C PRO A 415 14.75 22.09 3.96
N PRO A 416 15.94 22.03 3.31
CA PRO A 416 16.46 20.80 2.69
C PRO A 416 16.44 19.62 3.65
N TRP A 417 16.25 18.41 3.11
CA TRP A 417 16.03 17.20 3.93
C TRP A 417 17.26 16.85 4.78
N ASP A 418 18.46 17.13 4.27
CA ASP A 418 19.76 16.81 4.85
C ASP A 418 20.16 17.79 5.99
N ALA A 419 19.59 19.00 6.00
CA ALA A 419 19.85 20.02 7.02
C ALA A 419 19.59 19.51 8.46
N ARG A 420 18.81 18.44 8.62
CA ARG A 420 18.54 17.80 9.91
C ARG A 420 19.73 17.07 10.49
N PHE A 421 20.52 16.41 9.65
CA PHE A 421 21.68 15.63 10.10
C PHE A 421 22.85 16.53 10.48
N GLN A 422 22.98 17.69 9.84
CA GLN A 422 24.06 18.65 10.06
C GLN A 422 24.07 19.29 11.46
N ASN A 423 22.96 19.19 12.22
CA ASN A 423 22.78 19.90 13.49
C ASN A 423 23.08 19.05 14.75
N GLY A 424 23.82 17.94 14.61
CA GLY A 424 24.15 17.06 15.74
C GLY A 424 22.91 16.43 16.35
N LEU A 425 22.15 15.71 15.52
CA LEU A 425 20.81 15.23 15.84
C LEU A 425 20.76 14.37 17.12
N VAL A 426 21.69 13.43 17.25
CA VAL A 426 21.85 12.60 18.46
C VAL A 426 22.24 13.42 19.69
N LYS A 427 23.10 14.42 19.54
CA LYS A 427 23.45 15.33 20.65
C LYS A 427 22.22 16.11 21.14
N LYS A 428 21.32 16.46 20.24
CA LYS A 428 20.12 17.27 20.55
C LYS A 428 18.96 16.43 21.08
N PHE A 429 18.75 15.22 20.55
CA PHE A 429 17.56 14.42 20.80
C PHE A 429 17.83 13.07 21.49
N GLY A 430 19.10 12.76 21.74
CA GLY A 430 19.55 11.49 22.31
C GLY A 430 19.85 10.43 21.25
N GLU A 431 20.54 9.37 21.68
CA GLU A 431 20.82 8.18 20.87
C GLU A 431 19.57 7.29 20.81
N PRO A 432 18.97 7.06 19.63
CA PRO A 432 17.79 6.20 19.53
C PRO A 432 18.18 4.73 19.56
N ASP A 433 17.28 3.90 20.09
CA ASP A 433 17.37 2.45 20.05
C ASP A 433 16.93 1.91 18.67
N ALA A 434 16.02 2.64 18.01
CA ALA A 434 15.57 2.34 16.65
C ALA A 434 15.40 3.61 15.79
N VAL A 435 15.77 3.50 14.53
CA VAL A 435 15.59 4.54 13.50
C VAL A 435 14.74 3.97 12.38
N ILE A 436 13.61 4.59 12.11
CA ILE A 436 12.71 4.22 11.02
C ILE A 436 12.81 5.26 9.91
N VAL A 437 13.09 4.81 8.68
CA VAL A 437 13.21 5.65 7.49
C VAL A 437 12.17 5.21 6.46
N SER A 438 11.20 6.07 6.21
CA SER A 438 10.09 5.88 5.25
C SER A 438 10.23 6.84 4.08
N LEU A 439 10.55 6.32 2.89
CA LEU A 439 10.82 7.12 1.69
C LEU A 439 10.01 6.62 0.48
N VAL A 440 10.44 6.99 -0.73
CA VAL A 440 10.00 6.52 -2.05
C VAL A 440 8.75 7.18 -2.60
N ASN A 441 7.70 7.44 -1.83
CA ASN A 441 6.49 8.02 -2.42
C ASN A 441 6.74 9.37 -3.09
N TRP A 442 7.27 10.34 -2.35
CA TRP A 442 7.62 11.65 -2.93
C TRP A 442 8.78 11.54 -3.92
N ASP A 443 9.73 10.65 -3.67
CA ASP A 443 10.90 10.49 -4.53
C ASP A 443 10.50 10.01 -5.93
N ALA A 444 9.68 8.97 -6.01
CA ALA A 444 9.16 8.46 -7.27
C ALA A 444 8.29 9.50 -7.99
N ALA A 445 7.52 10.30 -7.23
CA ALA A 445 6.65 11.33 -7.80
C ALA A 445 7.41 12.54 -8.38
N PHE A 446 8.54 12.94 -7.77
CA PHE A 446 9.17 14.25 -8.03
C PHE A 446 10.62 14.20 -8.50
N ASN A 447 11.33 13.08 -8.33
CA ASN A 447 12.74 12.97 -8.70
C ASN A 447 12.93 12.07 -9.93
N SER A 448 14.11 12.14 -10.54
CA SER A 448 14.62 11.11 -11.45
C SER A 448 15.20 9.94 -10.64
N TYR A 449 15.28 8.76 -11.23
CA TYR A 449 15.86 7.57 -10.59
C TYR A 449 17.33 7.81 -10.23
N GLU A 450 18.10 8.40 -11.15
CA GLU A 450 19.51 8.73 -10.92
C GLU A 450 19.71 9.73 -9.76
N TYR A 451 18.91 10.81 -9.73
CA TYR A 451 18.99 11.79 -8.65
C TYR A 451 18.70 11.13 -7.31
N PHE A 452 17.64 10.32 -7.23
CA PHE A 452 17.28 9.60 -6.01
C PHE A 452 18.40 8.66 -5.55
N ALA A 453 19.02 7.89 -6.45
CA ALA A 453 20.19 7.05 -6.13
C ALA A 453 21.30 7.84 -5.44
N ASN A 454 21.62 9.02 -5.98
CA ASN A 454 22.66 9.87 -5.41
C ASN A 454 22.26 10.42 -4.04
N GLN A 455 20.99 10.78 -3.83
CA GLN A 455 20.51 11.20 -2.51
C GLN A 455 20.50 10.05 -1.49
N VAL A 456 20.18 8.81 -1.89
CA VAL A 456 20.26 7.64 -1.02
C VAL A 456 21.70 7.41 -0.55
N LYS A 457 22.72 7.62 -1.40
CA LYS A 457 24.14 7.56 -0.98
C LYS A 457 24.46 8.59 0.11
N LEU A 458 23.97 9.82 -0.04
CA LEU A 458 24.16 10.86 0.97
C LEU A 458 23.45 10.48 2.28
N LEU A 459 22.23 9.95 2.19
CA LEU A 459 21.48 9.48 3.35
C LEU A 459 22.23 8.37 4.08
N ILE A 460 22.80 7.40 3.37
CA ILE A 460 23.61 6.32 3.97
C ILE A 460 24.76 6.91 4.79
N GLY A 461 25.51 7.87 4.23
CA GLY A 461 26.58 8.56 4.95
C GLY A 461 26.06 9.28 6.20
N TYR A 462 24.93 9.98 6.10
CA TYR A 462 24.32 10.64 7.25
C TYR A 462 23.85 9.67 8.33
N LEU A 463 23.28 8.53 7.96
CA LEU A 463 22.86 7.50 8.92
C LEU A 463 24.07 6.93 9.66
N GLU A 464 25.15 6.64 8.93
CA GLU A 464 26.41 6.14 9.47
C GLU A 464 27.08 7.15 10.42
N ASP A 465 27.17 8.41 10.02
CA ASP A 465 27.81 9.47 10.80
C ASP A 465 26.98 9.88 12.05
N THR A 466 25.67 9.75 11.98
CA THR A 466 24.75 10.24 13.02
C THR A 466 24.45 9.19 14.07
N TYR A 467 24.26 7.93 13.68
CA TYR A 467 23.70 6.90 14.55
C TYR A 467 24.71 5.84 14.98
N PRO A 468 24.74 5.47 16.27
CA PRO A 468 25.61 4.40 16.74
C PRO A 468 25.18 3.05 16.14
N VAL A 469 26.15 2.14 15.95
CA VAL A 469 25.91 0.78 15.42
C VAL A 469 24.95 -0.06 16.26
N THR A 470 24.69 0.35 17.51
CA THR A 470 23.71 -0.28 18.40
C THR A 470 22.27 0.05 18.03
N SER A 471 22.02 1.11 17.25
CA SER A 471 20.68 1.46 16.80
C SER A 471 20.18 0.47 15.74
N LYS A 472 18.95 -0.03 15.89
CA LYS A 472 18.27 -0.81 14.85
C LYS A 472 17.82 0.12 13.72
N LEU A 473 18.15 -0.20 12.48
CA LEU A 473 17.70 0.55 11.31
C LEU A 473 16.54 -0.18 10.62
N ILE A 474 15.44 0.52 10.40
CA ILE A 474 14.22 -0.02 9.81
C ILE A 474 13.85 0.81 8.60
N ILE A 475 13.85 0.17 7.44
CA ILE A 475 13.51 0.80 6.17
C ILE A 475 12.04 0.50 5.88
N ARG A 476 11.18 1.52 5.91
CA ARG A 476 9.79 1.39 5.44
C ARG A 476 9.74 1.70 3.96
N THR A 477 9.20 0.80 3.16
CA THR A 477 8.98 1.04 1.74
C THR A 477 7.97 2.17 1.51
N GLY A 478 7.96 2.73 0.30
CA GLY A 478 6.81 3.49 -0.18
C GLY A 478 5.57 2.60 -0.25
N GLN A 479 4.43 3.21 -0.58
CA GLN A 479 3.25 2.45 -0.98
C GLN A 479 3.50 1.83 -2.37
N TYR A 480 2.81 0.72 -2.67
CA TYR A 480 3.04 -0.01 -3.93
C TYR A 480 2.78 0.85 -5.17
N HIS A 481 1.90 1.85 -5.03
CA HIS A 481 1.70 2.92 -5.99
C HIS A 481 1.94 4.27 -5.32
N CYS A 482 2.44 5.22 -6.09
CA CYS A 482 2.34 6.65 -5.86
C CYS A 482 2.43 7.30 -7.22
N CYS A 483 1.63 8.31 -7.52
CA CYS A 483 0.48 8.90 -6.84
C CYS A 483 -0.59 9.14 -7.93
N TYR A 484 -1.83 9.56 -7.62
CA TYR A 484 -2.73 9.93 -8.72
C TYR A 484 -2.16 11.16 -9.45
N SER A 485 -1.97 11.06 -10.78
CA SER A 485 -1.69 12.22 -11.62
C SER A 485 -2.94 13.09 -11.64
N ASP A 486 -2.96 14.11 -10.79
CA ASP A 486 -3.87 15.21 -11.05
C ASP A 486 -3.30 16.07 -12.19
N GLN A 487 -4.17 16.53 -13.10
CA GLN A 487 -3.79 17.54 -14.11
C GLN A 487 -3.50 18.91 -13.46
N THR A 488 -3.21 18.94 -12.16
CA THR A 488 -2.81 20.17 -11.48
C THR A 488 -1.39 20.55 -11.89
N ARG A 489 -0.99 21.78 -11.55
CA ARG A 489 0.36 22.29 -11.79
C ARG A 489 1.50 21.40 -11.26
N THR A 490 1.21 20.48 -10.32
CA THR A 490 2.28 19.72 -9.63
C THR A 490 2.85 18.55 -10.41
N ALA A 491 2.17 18.12 -11.49
CA ALA A 491 2.78 17.23 -12.47
C ALA A 491 3.37 15.93 -11.86
N ARG A 492 2.61 15.18 -11.06
CA ARG A 492 3.12 13.96 -10.37
C ARG A 492 3.33 12.78 -11.32
N LYS A 493 4.49 12.13 -11.23
CA LYS A 493 4.87 10.91 -11.95
C LYS A 493 4.35 9.68 -11.20
N TYR A 494 3.91 8.64 -11.92
CA TYR A 494 3.31 7.48 -11.25
C TYR A 494 3.27 6.22 -12.11
N SER A 495 3.53 5.09 -11.46
CA SER A 495 3.18 3.72 -11.85
C SER A 495 3.56 2.80 -10.69
N GLN A 496 2.97 1.59 -10.62
CA GLN A 496 3.47 0.59 -9.67
C GLN A 496 4.95 0.28 -9.95
N LEU A 497 5.32 0.11 -11.23
CA LEU A 497 6.66 -0.31 -11.62
C LEU A 497 7.74 0.70 -11.19
N ARG A 498 7.49 2.01 -11.39
CA ARG A 498 8.39 3.07 -10.94
C ARG A 498 8.60 2.99 -9.42
N ASN A 499 7.51 2.90 -8.66
CA ASN A 499 7.59 2.78 -7.20
C ASN A 499 8.36 1.53 -6.76
N GLY A 500 8.14 0.41 -7.44
CA GLY A 500 8.88 -0.83 -7.23
C GLY A 500 10.39 -0.62 -7.36
N TYR A 501 10.85 -0.04 -8.47
CA TYR A 501 12.27 0.19 -8.68
C TYR A 501 12.90 1.17 -7.69
N PHE A 502 12.18 2.23 -7.30
CA PHE A 502 12.67 3.14 -6.25
C PHE A 502 12.76 2.43 -4.89
N ASN A 503 11.79 1.57 -4.55
CA ASN A 503 11.86 0.74 -3.34
C ASN A 503 13.06 -0.22 -3.39
N ASP A 504 13.23 -0.96 -4.48
CA ASP A 504 14.31 -1.93 -4.65
C ASP A 504 15.69 -1.25 -4.56
N MET A 505 15.86 -0.10 -5.21
CA MET A 505 17.07 0.70 -5.11
C MET A 505 17.35 1.13 -3.66
N HIS A 506 16.35 1.74 -3.01
CA HIS A 506 16.48 2.26 -1.65
C HIS A 506 16.83 1.15 -0.65
N ILE A 507 16.15 0.01 -0.73
CA ILE A 507 16.41 -1.15 0.12
C ILE A 507 17.79 -1.74 -0.16
N GLY A 508 18.09 -2.02 -1.44
CA GLY A 508 19.34 -2.64 -1.86
C GLY A 508 20.56 -1.84 -1.43
N MET A 509 20.58 -0.54 -1.74
CA MET A 509 21.72 0.32 -1.41
C MET A 509 21.96 0.44 0.09
N ILE A 510 20.91 0.56 0.91
CA ILE A 510 21.08 0.65 2.37
C ILE A 510 21.51 -0.71 2.95
N LYS A 511 20.89 -1.82 2.52
CA LYS A 511 21.26 -3.16 2.99
C LYS A 511 22.71 -3.47 2.64
N ASP A 512 23.12 -3.23 1.40
CA ASP A 512 24.48 -3.50 0.94
C ASP A 512 25.53 -2.67 1.70
N ALA A 513 25.22 -1.42 2.04
CA ALA A 513 26.16 -0.52 2.70
C ALA A 513 26.24 -0.70 4.23
N LEU A 514 25.13 -1.07 4.88
CA LEU A 514 24.98 -0.97 6.35
C LEU A 514 24.73 -2.30 7.07
N SER A 515 24.31 -3.39 6.40
CA SER A 515 23.91 -4.63 7.10
C SER A 515 25.04 -5.36 7.82
N ASP A 516 26.30 -5.17 7.41
CA ASP A 516 27.45 -5.75 8.09
C ASP A 516 27.75 -5.11 9.47
N ARG A 517 27.15 -3.94 9.73
CA ARG A 517 27.45 -3.11 10.91
C ARG A 517 26.22 -2.77 11.74
N TYR A 518 25.08 -2.61 11.10
CA TYR A 518 23.81 -2.29 11.73
C TYR A 518 22.84 -3.47 11.60
N SER A 519 21.93 -3.59 12.58
CA SER A 519 20.74 -4.43 12.41
C SER A 519 19.76 -3.74 11.47
N VAL A 520 19.85 -4.02 10.16
CA VAL A 520 18.95 -3.46 9.14
C VAL A 520 17.78 -4.40 8.88
N SER A 521 16.54 -3.90 9.01
CA SER A 521 15.31 -4.64 8.67
C SER A 521 14.42 -3.83 7.73
N VAL A 522 13.54 -4.50 6.98
CA VAL A 522 12.58 -3.85 6.08
C VAL A 522 11.18 -3.99 6.65
N TRP A 523 10.42 -2.91 6.60
CA TRP A 523 8.98 -2.89 6.83
C TRP A 523 8.29 -2.68 5.48
N ASP A 524 7.98 -3.79 4.81
CA ASP A 524 7.50 -3.81 3.44
C ASP A 524 5.99 -3.58 3.35
N VAL A 525 5.60 -2.31 3.45
CA VAL A 525 4.21 -1.89 3.29
C VAL A 525 3.76 -1.92 1.83
N ALA A 526 4.70 -1.86 0.87
CA ALA A 526 4.40 -1.94 -0.55
C ALA A 526 3.77 -3.29 -0.86
N SER A 527 4.38 -4.39 -0.43
CA SER A 527 3.88 -5.70 -0.78
C SER A 527 2.60 -6.10 -0.04
N ILE A 528 2.33 -5.53 1.15
CA ILE A 528 1.02 -5.61 1.82
C ILE A 528 -0.06 -4.99 0.91
N ALA A 529 0.17 -3.76 0.44
CA ALA A 529 -0.80 -3.04 -0.36
C ALA A 529 -0.94 -3.62 -1.79
N GLN A 530 0.15 -4.09 -2.40
CA GLN A 530 0.16 -4.70 -3.74
C GLN A 530 -0.68 -5.98 -3.80
N ARG A 531 -0.70 -6.78 -2.73
CA ARG A 531 -1.47 -8.04 -2.66
C ARG A 531 -2.93 -7.85 -2.30
N ARG A 532 -3.39 -6.61 -2.08
CA ARG A 532 -4.83 -6.36 -1.89
C ARG A 532 -5.57 -6.74 -3.18
N PRO A 533 -6.81 -7.23 -3.07
CA PRO A 533 -7.66 -7.44 -4.24
C PRO A 533 -7.70 -6.20 -5.13
N LEU A 534 -7.82 -6.39 -6.44
CA LEU A 534 -7.73 -5.29 -7.41
C LEU A 534 -8.71 -4.14 -7.09
N VAL A 535 -9.91 -4.46 -6.63
CA VAL A 535 -10.90 -3.45 -6.16
C VAL A 535 -10.37 -2.59 -5.00
N GLY A 536 -9.66 -3.18 -4.04
CA GLY A 536 -9.07 -2.44 -2.92
C GLY A 536 -7.86 -1.59 -3.34
N ARG A 537 -7.14 -2.04 -4.37
CA ARG A 537 -6.05 -1.29 -5.01
C ARG A 537 -6.58 -0.09 -5.81
N GLN A 538 -7.62 -0.29 -6.62
CA GLN A 538 -8.31 0.77 -7.36
C GLN A 538 -8.90 1.85 -6.45
N GLU A 539 -9.33 1.50 -5.24
CA GLU A 539 -9.74 2.51 -4.27
C GLU A 539 -8.57 3.43 -3.90
N SER A 540 -7.39 2.87 -3.67
CA SER A 540 -6.22 3.68 -3.29
C SER A 540 -5.71 4.56 -4.43
N THR A 541 -5.98 4.22 -5.69
CA THR A 541 -5.67 5.10 -6.82
C THR A 541 -6.58 6.32 -6.90
N GLN A 542 -7.73 6.33 -6.22
CA GLN A 542 -8.63 7.49 -6.17
C GLN A 542 -8.17 8.57 -5.17
N CYS A 543 -7.16 8.27 -4.36
CA CYS A 543 -6.64 9.22 -3.38
C CYS A 543 -5.57 10.12 -3.99
N TYR A 544 -5.88 11.42 -4.17
CA TYR A 544 -4.93 12.39 -4.73
C TYR A 544 -3.62 12.47 -3.95
N SER A 545 -3.68 12.49 -2.62
CA SER A 545 -2.48 12.49 -1.78
C SER A 545 -1.77 11.14 -1.65
N ASN A 546 -2.28 10.07 -2.29
CA ASN A 546 -1.72 8.73 -2.18
C ASN A 546 -1.55 8.24 -0.73
N HIS A 547 -2.50 8.64 0.11
CA HIS A 547 -2.55 8.18 1.47
C HIS A 547 -3.25 6.84 1.54
N VAL A 548 -2.65 5.91 2.27
CA VAL A 548 -3.25 4.61 2.53
C VAL A 548 -4.39 4.73 3.55
N ARG A 549 -5.48 4.00 3.33
CA ARG A 549 -6.65 3.96 4.23
C ARG A 549 -6.25 3.61 5.66
N SER A 550 -6.94 4.19 6.63
CA SER A 550 -6.67 4.00 8.07
C SER A 550 -6.68 2.52 8.53
N GLU A 551 -7.48 1.69 7.86
CA GLU A 551 -7.61 0.26 8.15
C GLU A 551 -6.43 -0.53 7.60
N VAL A 552 -5.84 -0.10 6.49
CA VAL A 552 -4.59 -0.69 5.99
C VAL A 552 -3.40 -0.22 6.82
N VAL A 553 -3.40 1.05 7.28
CA VAL A 553 -2.43 1.54 8.29
C VAL A 553 -2.47 0.69 9.58
N GLU A 554 -3.66 0.19 9.98
CA GLU A 554 -3.74 -0.76 11.10
C GLU A 554 -2.88 -1.98 10.86
N VAL A 555 -3.04 -2.59 9.68
CA VAL A 555 -2.35 -3.82 9.32
C VAL A 555 -0.85 -3.58 9.20
N GLU A 556 -0.45 -2.48 8.56
CA GLU A 556 0.95 -2.07 8.49
C GLU A 556 1.56 -1.94 9.90
N ASN A 557 0.86 -1.28 10.83
CA ASN A 557 1.28 -1.14 12.22
C ASN A 557 1.37 -2.48 12.94
N GLN A 558 0.40 -3.39 12.77
CA GLN A 558 0.43 -4.71 13.39
C GLN A 558 1.64 -5.53 12.91
N VAL A 559 2.01 -5.44 11.63
CA VAL A 559 3.24 -6.07 11.10
C VAL A 559 4.48 -5.49 11.79
N LEU A 560 4.58 -4.15 11.91
CA LEU A 560 5.69 -3.51 12.62
C LEU A 560 5.73 -3.89 14.11
N PHE A 561 4.58 -3.90 14.80
CA PHE A 561 4.50 -4.21 16.22
C PHE A 561 4.98 -5.63 16.51
N ASN A 562 4.57 -6.60 15.69
CA ASN A 562 5.04 -7.98 15.83
C ASN A 562 6.56 -8.07 15.66
N ALA A 563 7.13 -7.41 14.65
CA ALA A 563 8.57 -7.39 14.40
C ALA A 563 9.41 -6.69 15.48
N LEU A 564 8.81 -5.79 16.25
CA LEU A 564 9.50 -5.07 17.33
C LEU A 564 9.33 -5.74 18.70
N CYS A 565 8.19 -6.39 18.94
CA CYS A 565 7.79 -6.84 20.27
C CYS A 565 7.90 -8.34 20.51
N ASN A 566 7.76 -9.16 19.48
CA ASN A 566 8.10 -10.59 19.55
C ASN A 566 9.61 -10.76 19.47
#